data_AF-A0A938EB99-F1
#
_entry.id   AF-A0A938EB99-F1
#
_cell.length_a   1.000
_cell.length_b   1.000
_cell.length_c   1.000
_cell.angle_alpha   90.00
_cell.angle_beta   90.00
_cell.angle_gamma   90.00
#
_symmetry.space_group_name_H-M   'P 1'
#
loop_
_entity.id
_entity.type
_entity.pdbx_description
1 polymer ?
#
loop_
_entity_poly.entity_id
_entity_poly.type
_entity_poly.pdbx_seq_one_letter_code
_entity_poly.pdbx_strand_id
1 'polypeptide(L)'
;MSRKPIVISGSGLSALLLARMVRSILRDPTPILVVEQNSEIGGQFRSFDYGAEGRFDHGMHIYYESSIPEVDTLLTGIFPDREWHILEGNRKDIAGLFVNGRLQVDTPYIDLRPADPDFRRRCIAEILLHVQDTLAGRTHPGRTAYDAMRR
;
A
#
# COMPACT_ATOMS: atom_id res chain seq x y z
N MET A 1 42.25 -7.37 -13.20
CA MET A 1 41.04 -8.09 -13.68
C MET A 1 39.83 -7.21 -13.42
N SER A 2 38.97 -6.99 -14.43
CA SER A 2 37.69 -6.31 -14.21
C SER A 2 36.82 -7.14 -13.28
N ARG A 3 36.26 -6.53 -12.23
CA ARG A 3 35.36 -7.23 -11.31
C ARG A 3 34.03 -7.52 -12.00
N LYS A 4 33.46 -8.70 -11.73
CA LYS A 4 32.13 -9.05 -12.23
C LYS A 4 31.09 -8.08 -11.63
N PRO A 5 30.17 -7.55 -12.44
CA PRO A 5 29.11 -6.68 -11.93
C PRO A 5 28.15 -7.46 -11.04
N ILE A 6 27.58 -6.77 -10.05
CA ILE A 6 26.40 -7.23 -9.32
C ILE A 6 25.19 -6.89 -10.19
N VAL A 7 24.44 -7.91 -10.59
CA VAL A 7 23.27 -7.74 -11.45
C VAL A 7 22.00 -7.75 -10.60
N ILE A 8 21.18 -6.73 -10.76
CA ILE A 8 19.87 -6.59 -10.11
C ILE A 8 18.80 -6.53 -11.20
N SER A 9 17.82 -7.42 -11.12
CA SER A 9 16.71 -7.49 -12.08
C SER A 9 15.50 -6.71 -11.57
N GLY A 10 15.03 -5.77 -12.36
CA GLY A 10 13.96 -4.82 -12.04
C GLY A 10 14.48 -3.51 -11.44
N SER A 11 13.69 -2.44 -11.60
CA SER A 11 14.01 -1.09 -11.12
C SER A 11 12.93 -0.50 -10.20
N GLY A 12 12.14 -1.36 -9.56
CA GLY A 12 11.20 -0.94 -8.50
C GLY A 12 11.93 -0.43 -7.26
N LEU A 13 11.17 0.18 -6.33
CA LEU A 13 11.70 0.77 -5.10
C LEU A 13 12.63 -0.19 -4.33
N SER A 14 12.24 -1.46 -4.19
CA SER A 14 13.06 -2.48 -3.51
C SER A 14 14.41 -2.73 -4.19
N ALA A 15 14.44 -2.82 -5.52
CA ALA A 15 15.66 -3.04 -6.29
C ALA A 15 16.60 -1.82 -6.22
N LEU A 16 16.04 -0.61 -6.27
CA LEU A 16 16.81 0.63 -6.15
C LEU A 16 17.38 0.81 -4.73
N LEU A 17 16.60 0.51 -3.69
CA LEU A 17 17.07 0.50 -2.31
C LEU A 17 18.15 -0.56 -2.08
N LEU A 18 17.99 -1.77 -2.64
CA LEU A 18 19.02 -2.80 -2.59
C LEU A 18 20.32 -2.35 -3.27
N ALA A 19 20.23 -1.77 -4.47
CA ALA A 19 21.40 -1.25 -5.18
C ALA A 19 22.16 -0.20 -4.34
N ARG A 20 21.42 0.70 -3.69
CA ARG A 20 21.99 1.69 -2.77
C ARG A 20 22.64 1.04 -1.55
N MET A 21 21.97 0.09 -0.92
CA MET A 21 22.47 -0.62 0.25
C MET A 21 23.74 -1.42 -0.07
N VAL A 22 23.78 -2.09 -1.22
CA VAL A 22 24.99 -2.77 -1.70
C VAL A 22 26.14 -1.77 -1.88
N ARG A 23 25.88 -0.60 -2.47
CA ARG A 23 26.89 0.45 -2.63
C ARG A 23 27.39 0.98 -1.28
N SER A 24 26.51 1.16 -0.30
CA SER A 24 26.87 1.70 1.03
C SER A 24 27.63 0.68 1.88
N ILE A 25 27.29 -0.62 1.77
CA ILE A 25 27.92 -1.71 2.54
C ILE A 25 29.27 -2.11 1.93
N LEU A 26 29.33 -2.39 0.63
CA LEU A 26 30.54 -2.94 0.02
C LEU A 26 31.70 -1.94 0.02
N ARG A 27 31.40 -0.63 -0.03
CA ARG A 27 32.39 0.48 -0.03
C ARG A 27 33.54 0.29 -1.02
N ASP A 28 33.29 -0.47 -2.08
CA ASP A 28 34.26 -0.81 -3.11
C ASP A 28 33.69 -0.49 -4.50
N PRO A 29 34.53 -0.41 -5.55
CA PRO A 29 34.10 0.05 -6.86
C PRO A 29 33.44 -1.05 -7.71
N THR A 30 32.93 -2.13 -7.11
CA THR A 30 32.23 -3.17 -7.88
C THR A 30 31.06 -2.54 -8.65
N PRO A 31 30.97 -2.74 -9.98
CA PRO A 31 29.87 -2.20 -10.76
C PRO A 31 28.54 -2.83 -10.34
N ILE A 32 27.47 -2.04 -10.33
CA ILE A 32 26.09 -2.52 -10.12
C ILE A 32 25.35 -2.27 -11.42
N LEU A 33 24.81 -3.34 -12.03
CA LEU A 33 24.00 -3.30 -13.24
C LEU A 33 22.54 -3.55 -12.87
N VAL A 34 21.69 -2.55 -13.05
CA VAL A 34 20.24 -2.69 -12.92
C VAL A 34 19.66 -2.98 -14.31
N VAL A 35 18.88 -4.05 -14.45
CA VAL A 35 18.24 -4.45 -15.70
C VAL A 35 16.73 -4.26 -15.57
N GLU A 36 16.16 -3.37 -16.37
CA GLU A 36 14.72 -3.09 -16.40
C GLU A 36 14.15 -3.46 -17.77
N GLN A 37 12.98 -4.10 -17.77
CA GLN A 37 12.28 -4.48 -19.00
C GLN A 37 11.48 -3.31 -19.60
N ASN A 38 11.05 -2.38 -18.75
CA ASN A 38 10.33 -1.18 -19.14
C ASN A 38 11.29 -0.08 -19.65
N SER A 39 10.73 0.86 -20.43
CA SER A 39 11.47 2.05 -20.88
C SER A 39 11.80 3.05 -19.77
N GLU A 40 11.12 2.93 -18.62
CA GLU A 40 11.25 3.83 -17.47
C GLU A 40 11.39 3.03 -16.18
N ILE A 41 12.10 3.62 -15.23
CA ILE A 41 12.34 3.03 -13.91
C ILE A 41 11.17 3.27 -12.94
N GLY A 42 11.19 2.58 -11.79
CA GLY A 42 10.24 2.81 -10.69
C GLY A 42 9.27 1.66 -10.46
N GLY A 43 9.17 0.71 -11.40
CA GLY A 43 8.26 -0.43 -11.29
C GLY A 43 6.81 0.02 -11.08
N GLN A 44 6.16 -0.44 -10.02
CA GLN A 44 4.78 -0.04 -9.67
C GLN A 44 4.67 1.42 -9.18
N PHE A 45 5.76 2.01 -8.70
CA PHE A 45 5.79 3.40 -8.21
C PHE A 45 6.09 4.42 -9.31
N ARG A 46 6.12 4.00 -10.59
CA ARG A 46 6.24 4.95 -11.69
C ARG A 46 4.93 5.70 -11.89
N SER A 47 5.05 6.89 -12.46
CA SER A 47 3.92 7.67 -12.95
C SER A 47 3.89 7.64 -14.46
N PHE A 48 2.72 7.90 -15.04
CA PHE A 48 2.50 8.01 -16.47
C PHE A 48 2.07 9.42 -16.80
N ASP A 49 2.70 10.00 -17.81
CA ASP A 49 2.38 11.33 -18.31
C ASP A 49 1.35 11.22 -19.45
N TYR A 50 0.16 11.78 -19.24
CA TYR A 50 -0.91 11.84 -20.22
C TYR A 50 -1.00 13.22 -20.89
N GLY A 51 0.06 14.03 -20.81
CA GLY A 51 0.13 15.34 -21.44
C GLY A 51 -0.80 16.34 -20.78
N ALA A 52 -1.76 16.87 -21.54
CA ALA A 52 -2.71 17.88 -21.04
C ALA A 52 -3.57 17.36 -19.87
N GLU A 53 -3.77 16.05 -19.78
CA GLU A 53 -4.65 15.45 -18.77
C GLU A 53 -3.92 15.16 -17.45
N GLY A 54 -2.63 15.47 -17.41
CA GLY A 54 -1.79 15.38 -16.22
C GLY A 54 -1.06 14.05 -16.08
N ARG A 55 -0.61 13.78 -14.85
CA ARG A 55 0.25 12.66 -14.52
C ARG A 55 -0.43 11.77 -13.48
N PHE A 56 -0.41 10.47 -13.71
CA PHE A 56 -1.11 9.49 -12.86
C PHE A 56 -0.20 8.32 -12.49
N ASP A 57 -0.34 7.84 -11.26
CA ASP A 57 0.35 6.64 -10.79
C ASP A 57 -0.40 5.36 -11.16
N HIS A 58 0.27 4.20 -11.08
CA HIS A 58 -0.38 2.90 -11.17
C HIS A 58 -1.12 2.54 -9.86
N GLY A 59 -2.23 3.22 -9.60
CA GLY A 59 -2.87 3.24 -8.28
C GLY A 59 -2.24 4.29 -7.38
N MET A 60 -2.96 4.71 -6.34
CA MET A 60 -2.51 5.79 -5.47
C MET A 60 -1.32 5.33 -4.61
N HIS A 61 -0.18 6.01 -4.73
CA HIS A 61 0.99 5.78 -3.89
C HIS A 61 1.22 6.98 -2.99
N ILE A 62 0.94 6.81 -1.69
CA ILE A 62 1.27 7.80 -0.68
C ILE A 62 2.40 7.25 0.17
N TYR A 63 3.44 8.05 0.35
CA TYR A 63 4.52 7.70 1.26
C TYR A 63 4.04 7.72 2.72
N TYR A 64 4.27 6.63 3.45
CA TYR A 64 4.13 6.59 4.91
C TYR A 64 5.53 6.47 5.51
N GLU A 65 5.77 7.19 6.60
CA GLU A 65 6.99 7.04 7.37
C GLU A 65 7.14 5.56 7.75
N SER A 66 8.32 5.03 7.45
CA SER A 66 8.70 3.65 7.72
C SER A 66 9.01 3.41 9.19
N SER A 67 9.12 4.48 10.00
CA SER A 67 9.68 4.48 11.36
C SER A 67 11.15 4.03 11.40
N ILE A 68 11.86 4.17 10.28
CA ILE A 68 13.29 3.91 10.14
C ILE A 68 13.94 5.22 9.69
N PRO A 69 14.54 6.01 10.60
CA PRO A 69 14.99 7.37 10.30
C PRO A 69 15.91 7.48 9.08
N GLU A 70 16.77 6.49 8.85
CA GLU A 70 17.66 6.45 7.68
C GLU A 70 16.88 6.36 6.36
N VAL A 71 15.83 5.55 6.31
CA VAL A 71 14.96 5.38 5.13
C VAL A 71 14.09 6.62 4.95
N ASP A 72 13.53 7.13 6.04
CA ASP A 72 12.66 8.31 6.02
C ASP A 72 13.42 9.56 5.56
N THR A 73 14.64 9.76 6.06
CA THR A 73 15.52 10.86 5.65
C THR A 73 15.96 10.70 4.20
N LEU A 74 16.28 9.48 3.78
CA LEU A 74 16.66 9.21 2.40
C LEU A 74 15.52 9.58 1.44
N LEU A 75 14.30 9.13 1.71
CA LEU A 75 13.16 9.30 0.81
C LEU A 75 12.67 10.74 0.79
N THR A 76 12.50 11.37 1.95
CA THR A 76 12.08 12.77 2.03
C THR A 76 13.14 13.72 1.48
N GLY A 77 14.43 13.36 1.56
CA GLY A 77 15.53 14.13 0.98
C GLY A 77 15.71 14.02 -0.54
N ILE A 78 14.91 13.23 -1.26
CA ILE A 78 15.00 13.13 -2.74
C ILE A 78 14.58 14.44 -3.41
N PHE A 79 13.61 15.15 -2.83
CA PHE A 79 13.09 16.42 -3.33
C PHE A 79 13.20 17.51 -2.26
N PRO A 80 13.27 18.79 -2.65
CA PRO A 80 13.15 19.90 -1.70
C PRO A 80 11.80 19.89 -0.98
N ASP A 81 11.76 20.35 0.28
CA ASP A 81 10.54 20.39 1.11
C ASP A 81 9.33 21.03 0.41
N ARG A 82 9.55 22.06 -0.42
CA ARG A 82 8.49 22.75 -1.17
C ARG A 82 7.80 21.90 -2.25
N GLU A 83 8.39 20.78 -2.64
CA GLU A 83 7.85 19.84 -3.63
C GLU A 83 7.08 18.69 -2.95
N TRP A 84 7.16 18.60 -1.61
CA TRP A 84 6.37 17.65 -0.84
C TRP A 84 5.02 18.22 -0.45
N HIS A 85 3.98 17.44 -0.70
CA HIS A 85 2.67 17.64 -0.10
C HIS A 85 2.58 16.83 1.19
N ILE A 86 2.75 17.51 2.33
CA ILE A 86 2.60 16.89 3.65
C ILE A 86 1.11 16.85 4.01
N LEU A 87 0.56 15.63 4.04
CA LEU A 87 -0.84 15.39 4.36
C LEU A 87 -0.93 14.71 5.74
N GLU A 88 -1.36 15.47 6.75
CA GLU A 88 -1.50 14.99 8.13
C GLU A 88 -2.97 14.75 8.52
N GLY A 89 -3.19 13.87 9.50
CA GLY A 89 -4.53 13.48 9.96
C GLY A 89 -5.37 12.86 8.84
N ASN A 90 -6.67 13.17 8.80
CA ASN A 90 -7.60 12.64 7.78
C ASN A 90 -7.48 13.35 6.40
N ARG A 91 -6.40 14.11 6.18
CA ARG A 91 -6.15 14.77 4.88
C ARG A 91 -5.34 13.90 3.93
N LYS A 92 -4.59 12.95 4.48
CA LYS A 92 -3.79 11.98 3.71
C LYS A 92 -4.66 11.05 2.90
N ASP A 93 -5.66 10.55 3.60
CA ASP A 93 -6.75 9.77 3.08
C ASP A 93 -7.99 10.59 3.36
N ILE A 94 -8.36 11.56 2.50
CA ILE A 94 -9.79 11.94 2.42
C ILE A 94 -10.49 10.71 1.86
N ALA A 95 -10.59 9.73 2.72
CA ALA A 95 -11.09 8.41 2.48
C ALA A 95 -12.28 8.27 3.38
N GLY A 96 -13.24 7.55 2.84
CA GLY A 96 -14.46 7.30 3.52
C GLY A 96 -15.11 6.11 2.90
N LEU A 97 -15.96 5.48 3.68
CA LEU A 97 -16.75 4.39 3.20
C LEU A 97 -18.13 4.93 2.84
N PHE A 98 -18.45 4.91 1.54
CA PHE A 98 -19.81 5.17 1.07
C PHE A 98 -20.57 3.85 1.01
N VAL A 99 -21.41 3.61 2.02
CA VAL A 99 -22.22 2.38 2.14
C VAL A 99 -23.64 2.78 2.52
N ASN A 100 -24.63 2.12 1.90
CA ASN A 100 -26.06 2.34 2.14
C ASN A 100 -26.48 3.82 2.03
N GLY A 101 -25.95 4.52 1.02
CA GLY A 101 -26.28 5.93 0.78
C GLY A 101 -25.64 6.92 1.77
N ARG A 102 -24.75 6.46 2.65
CA ARG A 102 -24.10 7.28 3.67
C ARG A 102 -22.58 7.27 3.50
N LEU A 103 -22.01 8.47 3.44
CA LEU A 103 -20.57 8.68 3.55
C LEU A 103 -20.14 8.65 5.03
N GLN A 104 -19.13 7.86 5.33
CA GLN A 104 -18.46 7.79 6.64
C GLN A 104 -17.01 8.18 6.44
N VAL A 105 -16.48 9.09 7.25
CA VAL A 105 -15.12 9.67 7.05
C VAL A 105 -14.20 9.48 8.24
N ASP A 106 -14.71 8.91 9.33
CA ASP A 106 -14.03 8.69 10.60
C ASP A 106 -13.44 7.28 10.72
N THR A 107 -13.82 6.36 9.83
CA THR A 107 -13.37 4.97 9.83
C THR A 107 -13.44 4.36 8.42
N PRO A 108 -12.47 3.51 8.04
CA PRO A 108 -12.56 2.72 6.80
C PRO A 108 -13.52 1.52 6.93
N TYR A 109 -14.01 1.22 8.14
CA TYR A 109 -14.90 0.11 8.42
C TYR A 109 -16.38 0.50 8.30
N ILE A 110 -17.23 -0.45 7.93
CA ILE A 110 -18.69 -0.24 7.89
C ILE A 110 -19.21 0.04 9.31
N ASP A 111 -19.79 1.21 9.53
CA ASP A 111 -20.60 1.48 10.72
C ASP A 111 -21.93 0.71 10.63
N LEU A 112 -22.06 -0.30 11.48
CA LEU A 112 -23.28 -1.11 11.59
C LEU A 112 -24.31 -0.50 12.55
N ARG A 113 -23.98 0.56 13.31
CA ARG A 113 -24.95 1.24 14.21
C ARG A 113 -26.20 1.74 13.48
N PRO A 114 -26.11 2.38 12.29
CA PRO A 114 -27.28 2.82 11.53
C PRO A 114 -27.93 1.70 10.69
N ALA A 115 -27.37 0.49 10.65
CA ALA A 115 -27.91 -0.60 9.85
C ALA A 115 -29.20 -1.20 10.47
N ASP A 116 -29.95 -1.92 9.64
CA ASP A 116 -31.09 -2.73 10.06
C ASP A 116 -30.73 -3.65 11.25
N PRO A 117 -31.53 -3.69 12.34
CA PRO A 117 -31.21 -4.49 13.52
C PRO A 117 -31.01 -5.99 13.24
N ASP A 118 -31.75 -6.58 12.29
CA ASP A 118 -31.59 -7.99 11.93
C ASP A 118 -30.30 -8.22 11.13
N PHE A 119 -29.95 -7.31 10.22
CA PHE A 119 -28.65 -7.33 9.57
C PHE A 119 -27.51 -7.22 10.59
N ARG A 120 -27.58 -6.27 11.52
CA ARG A 120 -26.57 -6.12 12.58
C ARG A 120 -26.45 -7.36 13.45
N ARG A 121 -27.57 -7.96 13.88
CA ARG A 121 -27.59 -9.22 14.65
C ARG A 121 -26.90 -10.35 13.89
N ARG A 122 -27.17 -10.48 12.58
CA ARG A 122 -26.52 -11.48 11.72
C ARG A 122 -25.01 -11.25 11.65
N CYS A 123 -24.54 -10.02 11.39
CA CYS A 123 -23.11 -9.73 11.36
C CYS A 123 -22.39 -10.11 12.66
N ILE A 124 -22.99 -9.80 13.82
CA ILE A 124 -22.41 -10.16 15.13
C ILE A 124 -22.43 -11.68 15.33
N ALA A 125 -23.53 -12.35 15.00
CA ALA A 125 -23.65 -13.81 15.13
C ALA A 125 -22.60 -14.53 14.28
N GLU A 126 -22.38 -14.09 13.04
CA GLU A 126 -21.36 -14.65 12.14
C GLU A 126 -19.94 -14.53 12.74
N ILE A 127 -19.60 -13.39 13.35
CA ILE A 127 -18.31 -13.22 14.03
C ILE A 127 -18.18 -14.24 15.18
N LEU A 128 -19.21 -14.40 15.99
CA LEU A 128 -19.19 -15.32 17.14
C LEU A 128 -19.12 -16.79 16.71
N LEU A 129 -19.87 -17.18 15.69
CA LEU A 129 -19.85 -18.53 15.12
C LEU A 129 -18.47 -18.84 14.52
N HIS A 130 -17.88 -17.89 13.81
CA HIS A 130 -16.53 -18.04 13.27
C HIS A 130 -15.47 -18.23 14.37
N VAL A 131 -15.56 -17.45 15.46
CA VAL A 131 -14.68 -17.63 16.62
C VAL A 131 -14.88 -19.00 17.25
N GLN A 132 -16.12 -19.45 17.45
CA GLN A 132 -16.43 -20.75 18.02
C GLN A 132 -15.86 -21.91 17.18
N ASP A 133 -16.04 -21.86 15.86
CA ASP A 133 -15.53 -22.89 14.97
C ASP A 133 -14.01 -22.91 14.93
N THR A 134 -13.37 -21.74 14.90
CA THR A 134 -11.90 -21.62 14.96
C THR A 134 -11.35 -22.25 16.24
N LEU A 135 -11.97 -21.98 17.40
CA LEU A 135 -11.57 -22.59 18.68
C LEU A 135 -11.83 -24.09 18.74
N ALA A 136 -12.84 -24.58 18.01
CA ALA A 136 -13.16 -26.01 17.89
C ALA A 136 -12.31 -26.74 16.83
N GLY A 137 -11.39 -26.05 16.14
CA GLY A 137 -10.60 -26.62 15.04
C GLY A 137 -11.43 -26.97 13.80
N ARG A 138 -12.60 -26.35 13.63
CA ARG A 138 -13.50 -26.53 12.49
C ARG A 138 -13.35 -25.38 11.51
N THR A 139 -13.55 -25.66 10.23
CA THR A 139 -13.69 -24.64 9.19
C THR A 139 -15.15 -24.25 9.05
N HIS A 140 -15.49 -22.97 9.21
CA HIS A 140 -16.86 -22.49 9.06
C HIS A 140 -17.30 -22.61 7.58
N PRO A 141 -18.34 -23.41 7.25
CA PRO A 141 -18.82 -23.52 5.88
C PRO A 141 -19.51 -22.23 5.43
N GLY A 142 -19.20 -21.79 4.21
CA GLY A 142 -19.48 -20.45 3.71
C GLY A 142 -20.93 -20.19 3.27
N ARG A 143 -21.55 -19.23 3.95
CA ARG A 143 -22.21 -18.06 3.35
C ARG A 143 -21.94 -16.90 4.29
N THR A 144 -21.13 -15.96 3.86
CA THR A 144 -20.70 -14.84 4.71
C THR A 144 -21.80 -13.78 4.73
N ALA A 145 -21.82 -12.93 5.75
CA ALA A 145 -22.66 -11.73 5.75
C ALA A 145 -22.45 -10.86 4.49
N TYR A 146 -21.26 -10.93 3.88
CA TYR A 146 -20.93 -10.27 2.62
C TYR A 146 -21.78 -10.78 1.44
N ASP A 147 -22.11 -12.07 1.41
CA ASP A 147 -22.99 -12.65 0.38
C ASP A 147 -24.44 -12.11 0.48
N ALA A 148 -24.84 -11.65 1.67
CA ALA A 148 -26.15 -11.03 1.89
C ALA A 148 -26.22 -9.54 1.47
N MET A 149 -25.06 -8.86 1.36
CA MET A 149 -24.99 -7.44 0.96
C MET A 149 -24.99 -7.22 -0.57
N ARG A 150 -24.86 -8.29 -1.37
CA ARG A 150 -24.84 -8.23 -2.85
C ARG A 150 -26.24 -8.16 -3.49
N ARG A 151 -27.27 -7.71 -2.77
CA ARG A 151 -28.65 -7.59 -3.27
C ARG A 151 -29.09 -6.14 -3.37
#